data_AF-A0A8J7Q770-F1
#
_entry.id   AF-A0A8J7Q770-F1
#
_cell.length_a   1.000
_cell.length_b   1.000
_cell.length_c   1.000
_cell.angle_alpha   90.00
_cell.angle_beta   90.00
_cell.angle_gamma   90.00
#
_symmetry.space_group_name_H-M   'P 1'
#
loop_
_entity.id
_entity.type
_entity.pdbx_description
1 polymer ?
#
loop_
_entity_poly.entity_id
_entity_poly.type
_entity_poly.pdbx_seq_one_letter_code
_entity_poly.pdbx_strand_id
1 'polypeptide(L)'
;LEAFLTQENINRFRMPSEGHRGGPWYHVLGLVVLFAPWSVFLLQAVWYGARAVRSDKTSDARSDSPDKYKFLAVWILAYLVFFSVAATKLPNYVLPVYPALAVLVARILDRWRVGALEFPGWMVAASTAGAILFGALLSAGLLFAGGVISPPVPVKGFHPLPALGPYAWLGIIPLVAGLAFGWLAKTGRRDAALTAFAAGAVLLLAIVAAFPTVAMNEYKVPRYFAEEVGLRQTDRDIRIVTCRWFRHSLVFYVRREVEPIDDFEKLERALALPRPTYLLVPDDVWPELSKKLAVPMKEITRHYDFYARHEIVVLANEYATRD
;
A
#
# COMPACT_ATOMS: atom_id res chain seq x y z
N LEU A 1 22.75 -15.24 14.47
CA LEU A 1 22.36 -16.12 13.33
C LEU A 1 21.15 -16.98 13.68
N GLU A 2 21.14 -17.70 14.82
CA GLU A 2 19.98 -18.47 15.26
C GLU A 2 18.71 -17.64 15.44
N ALA A 3 18.76 -16.48 16.10
CA ALA A 3 17.57 -15.62 16.22
C ALA A 3 17.01 -15.21 14.84
N PHE A 4 17.86 -14.90 13.87
CA PHE A 4 17.46 -14.54 12.50
C PHE A 4 16.84 -15.72 11.73
N LEU A 5 17.43 -16.92 11.82
CA LEU A 5 16.90 -18.10 11.12
C LEU A 5 15.63 -18.63 11.79
N THR A 6 15.60 -18.65 13.12
CA THR A 6 14.54 -19.30 13.88
C THR A 6 13.38 -18.36 14.16
N GLN A 7 13.63 -17.16 14.69
CA GLN A 7 12.56 -16.21 15.03
C GLN A 7 12.05 -15.46 13.80
N GLU A 8 12.94 -14.94 12.95
CA GLU A 8 12.54 -14.08 11.82
C GLU A 8 12.10 -14.85 10.57
N ASN A 9 12.59 -16.08 10.34
CA ASN A 9 12.21 -16.88 9.15
C ASN A 9 11.27 -18.03 9.49
N ILE A 10 11.68 -18.97 10.34
CA ILE A 10 10.89 -20.18 10.62
C ILE A 10 9.62 -19.86 11.43
N ASN A 11 9.74 -19.08 12.51
CA ASN A 11 8.59 -18.74 13.34
C ASN A 11 7.61 -17.81 12.63
N ARG A 12 8.06 -16.79 11.88
CA ARG A 12 7.16 -15.96 11.06
C ARG A 12 6.46 -16.74 9.95
N PHE A 13 7.09 -17.79 9.40
CA PHE A 13 6.47 -18.66 8.40
C PHE A 13 5.37 -19.56 9.00
N ARG A 14 5.53 -19.99 10.26
CA ARG A 14 4.63 -20.95 10.93
C ARG A 14 3.57 -20.32 11.83
N MET A 15 3.87 -19.20 12.46
CA MET A 15 2.98 -18.50 13.38
C MET A 15 2.66 -17.10 12.85
N PRO A 16 1.39 -16.66 12.83
CA PRO A 16 1.03 -15.31 12.42
C PRO A 16 1.64 -14.30 13.38
N SER A 17 2.54 -13.46 12.90
CA SER A 17 3.03 -12.29 13.66
C SER A 17 2.18 -11.06 13.35
N GLU A 18 1.94 -10.21 14.36
CA GLU A 18 1.41 -8.84 14.19
C GLU A 18 0.00 -8.73 13.54
N GLY A 19 -0.89 -9.71 13.75
CA GLY A 19 -2.28 -9.62 13.30
C GLY A 19 -2.51 -9.76 11.78
N HIS A 20 -1.46 -10.02 11.00
CA HIS A 20 -1.51 -10.18 9.54
C HIS A 20 -1.98 -11.58 9.13
N ARG A 21 -3.26 -11.87 9.37
CA ARG A 21 -3.93 -13.08 8.86
C ARG A 21 -4.65 -12.79 7.55
N GLY A 22 -4.50 -13.69 6.58
CA GLY A 22 -5.25 -13.65 5.32
C GLY A 22 -5.65 -15.05 4.88
N GLY A 23 -6.83 -15.17 4.28
CA GLY A 23 -7.31 -16.42 3.69
C GLY A 23 -6.48 -16.86 2.48
N PRO A 24 -6.74 -18.05 1.91
CA PRO A 24 -5.99 -18.59 0.78
C PRO A 24 -6.06 -17.70 -0.48
N TRP A 25 -7.11 -16.90 -0.62
CA TRP A 25 -7.32 -15.98 -1.74
C TRP A 25 -6.69 -14.59 -1.55
N TYR A 26 -6.09 -14.31 -0.39
CA TYR A 26 -5.55 -12.99 -0.06
C TYR A 26 -4.56 -12.48 -1.12
N HIS A 27 -3.59 -13.31 -1.49
CA HIS A 27 -2.57 -12.95 -2.47
C HIS A 27 -3.10 -12.86 -3.90
N VAL A 28 -4.09 -13.70 -4.25
CA VAL A 28 -4.73 -13.67 -5.57
C VAL A 28 -5.55 -12.39 -5.76
N LEU A 29 -6.35 -12.02 -4.77
CA LEU A 29 -7.13 -10.77 -4.80
C LEU A 29 -6.21 -9.54 -4.73
N GLY A 30 -5.19 -9.59 -3.86
CA GLY A 30 -4.17 -8.55 -3.78
C GLY A 30 -3.46 -8.33 -5.12
N LEU A 31 -3.15 -9.42 -5.84
CA LEU A 31 -2.56 -9.35 -7.17
C LEU A 31 -3.44 -8.62 -8.18
N VAL A 32 -4.75 -8.90 -8.20
CA VAL A 32 -5.69 -8.22 -9.11
C VAL A 32 -5.75 -6.72 -8.82
N VAL A 33 -5.77 -6.34 -7.54
CA VAL A 33 -5.83 -4.94 -7.12
C VAL A 33 -4.52 -4.21 -7.41
N LEU A 34 -3.39 -4.79 -7.01
CA LEU A 34 -2.07 -4.15 -7.13
C LEU A 34 -1.50 -4.19 -8.55
N PHE A 35 -2.00 -5.09 -9.41
CA PHE A 35 -1.68 -5.10 -10.83
C PHE A 35 -2.57 -4.16 -11.66
N ALA A 36 -3.54 -3.49 -11.04
CA ALA A 36 -4.32 -2.46 -11.72
C ALA A 36 -3.38 -1.33 -12.23
N PRO A 37 -3.65 -0.74 -13.40
CA PRO A 37 -4.83 -0.96 -14.24
C PRO A 37 -4.73 -2.17 -15.20
N TRP A 38 -3.56 -2.82 -15.29
CA TRP A 38 -3.31 -3.94 -16.21
C TRP A 38 -4.06 -5.24 -15.85
N SER A 39 -4.66 -5.29 -14.66
CA SER A 39 -5.47 -6.40 -14.18
C SER A 39 -6.63 -6.78 -15.11
N VAL A 40 -7.13 -5.83 -15.90
CA VAL A 40 -8.18 -6.05 -16.90
C VAL A 40 -7.78 -7.01 -18.03
N PHE A 41 -6.48 -7.31 -18.16
CA PHE A 41 -5.94 -8.24 -19.16
C PHE A 41 -5.48 -9.58 -18.57
N LEU A 42 -5.61 -9.78 -17.25
CA LEU A 42 -5.17 -11.01 -16.59
C LEU A 42 -5.91 -12.25 -17.09
N LEU A 43 -7.21 -12.11 -17.41
CA LEU A 43 -8.00 -13.22 -17.94
C LEU A 43 -7.43 -13.72 -19.27
N GLN A 44 -7.12 -12.80 -20.20
CA GLN A 44 -6.51 -13.11 -21.49
C GLN A 44 -5.12 -13.71 -21.30
N ALA A 45 -4.31 -13.09 -20.44
CA ALA A 45 -2.96 -13.54 -20.15
C ALA A 45 -2.92 -14.99 -19.65
N VAL A 46 -3.77 -15.32 -18.66
CA VAL A 46 -3.87 -16.66 -18.09
C VAL A 46 -4.47 -17.64 -19.10
N TRP A 47 -5.53 -17.27 -19.80
CA TRP A 47 -6.23 -18.15 -20.74
C TRP A 47 -5.35 -18.57 -21.92
N TYR A 48 -4.74 -17.59 -22.61
CA TYR A 48 -3.87 -17.88 -23.74
C TYR A 48 -2.50 -18.40 -23.31
N GLY A 49 -1.99 -17.97 -22.14
CA GLY A 49 -0.79 -18.54 -21.55
C GLY A 49 -0.95 -20.03 -21.23
N ALA A 50 -2.04 -20.45 -20.60
CA ALA A 50 -2.32 -21.85 -20.29
C ALA A 50 -2.46 -22.71 -21.55
N ARG A 51 -3.03 -22.16 -22.64
CA ARG A 51 -3.08 -22.84 -23.94
C ARG A 51 -1.71 -22.96 -24.59
N ALA A 52 -0.89 -21.93 -24.50
CA ALA A 52 0.46 -21.93 -25.05
C ALA A 52 1.38 -22.94 -24.34
N VAL A 53 1.21 -23.13 -23.02
CA VAL A 53 1.91 -24.18 -22.24
C VAL A 53 1.63 -25.58 -22.76
N ARG A 54 0.40 -25.84 -23.22
CA ARG A 54 -0.07 -27.16 -23.69
C ARG A 54 0.11 -27.38 -25.19
N SER A 55 0.68 -26.42 -25.91
CA SER A 55 0.85 -26.52 -27.36
C SER A 55 2.01 -27.46 -27.69
N ASP A 56 1.75 -28.51 -28.46
CA ASP A 56 2.75 -29.48 -28.93
C ASP A 56 3.49 -29.05 -30.21
N LYS A 57 3.15 -27.87 -30.74
CA LYS A 57 3.85 -27.30 -31.89
C LYS A 57 5.29 -26.95 -31.50
N THR A 58 6.23 -27.82 -31.89
CA THR A 58 7.66 -27.52 -31.95
C THR A 58 7.85 -26.30 -32.84
N SER A 59 8.05 -25.15 -32.22
CA SER A 59 8.18 -23.88 -32.90
C SER A 59 9.66 -23.48 -32.82
N ASP A 60 10.22 -23.01 -33.94
CA ASP A 60 11.61 -22.55 -34.08
C ASP A 60 12.09 -21.75 -32.86
N ALA A 61 13.38 -21.76 -32.54
CA ALA A 61 13.96 -21.01 -31.41
C ALA A 61 13.62 -19.50 -31.42
N ARG A 62 13.27 -18.94 -32.58
CA ARG A 62 12.81 -17.55 -32.79
C ARG A 62 11.32 -17.32 -32.56
N SER A 63 10.54 -18.37 -32.37
CA SER A 63 9.09 -18.33 -32.17
C SER A 63 8.70 -18.60 -30.71
N ASP A 64 7.40 -18.47 -30.43
CA ASP A 64 6.81 -18.69 -29.10
C ASP A 64 6.87 -20.17 -28.70
N SER A 65 8.05 -20.62 -28.26
CA SER A 65 8.19 -21.95 -27.68
C SER A 65 7.29 -22.07 -26.43
N PRO A 66 6.57 -23.20 -26.27
CA PRO A 66 5.82 -23.53 -25.06
C PRO A 66 6.64 -23.38 -23.78
N ASP A 67 7.96 -23.60 -23.84
CA ASP A 67 8.84 -23.58 -22.66
C ASP A 67 8.97 -22.18 -22.04
N LYS A 68 8.87 -21.12 -22.85
CA LYS A 68 8.82 -19.73 -22.36
C LYS A 68 7.58 -19.50 -21.47
N TYR A 69 6.44 -20.04 -21.88
CA TYR A 69 5.19 -19.95 -21.10
C TYR A 69 5.21 -20.87 -19.88
N LYS A 70 5.81 -22.07 -19.98
CA LYS A 70 6.02 -22.96 -18.84
C LYS A 70 6.88 -22.29 -17.76
N PHE A 71 7.98 -21.65 -18.17
CA PHE A 71 8.84 -20.91 -17.25
C PHE A 71 8.07 -19.80 -16.52
N LEU A 72 7.32 -18.96 -17.25
CA LEU A 72 6.49 -17.91 -16.63
C LEU A 72 5.42 -18.49 -15.70
N ALA A 73 4.78 -19.60 -16.09
CA ALA A 73 3.79 -20.27 -15.26
C ALA A 73 4.43 -20.80 -13.97
N VAL A 74 5.56 -21.50 -14.06
CA VAL A 74 6.30 -22.02 -12.89
C VAL A 74 6.75 -20.89 -11.98
N TRP A 75 7.24 -19.76 -12.53
CA TRP A 75 7.59 -18.59 -11.73
C TRP A 75 6.39 -18.09 -10.93
N ILE A 76 5.26 -17.83 -11.61
CA ILE A 76 4.04 -17.32 -10.98
C ILE A 76 3.54 -18.30 -9.91
N LEU A 77 3.44 -19.59 -10.25
CA LEU A 77 2.94 -20.64 -9.35
C LEU A 77 3.87 -20.86 -8.15
N ALA A 78 5.18 -20.87 -8.33
CA ALA A 78 6.14 -21.09 -7.25
C ALA A 78 5.97 -20.03 -6.15
N TYR A 79 5.92 -18.75 -6.53
CA TYR A 79 5.74 -17.65 -5.58
C TYR A 79 4.33 -17.65 -4.97
N LEU A 80 3.29 -17.83 -5.78
CA LEU A 80 1.92 -17.86 -5.28
C LEU A 80 1.69 -18.99 -4.29
N VAL A 81 2.13 -20.20 -4.61
CA VAL A 81 1.99 -21.36 -3.72
C VAL A 81 2.82 -21.16 -2.46
N PHE A 82 4.10 -20.77 -2.59
CA PHE A 82 4.99 -20.58 -1.45
C PHE A 82 4.44 -19.56 -0.44
N PHE A 83 4.04 -18.37 -0.91
CA PHE A 83 3.53 -17.32 -0.03
C PHE A 83 2.07 -17.51 0.40
N SER A 84 1.26 -18.28 -0.35
CA SER A 84 -0.09 -18.63 0.10
C SER A 84 -0.07 -19.60 1.29
N VAL A 85 0.95 -20.47 1.37
CA VAL A 85 1.15 -21.40 2.49
C VAL A 85 1.75 -20.71 3.72
N ALA A 86 2.45 -19.58 3.55
CA ALA A 86 3.01 -18.85 4.68
C ALA A 86 1.93 -18.34 5.66
N ALA A 87 2.21 -18.46 6.97
CA ALA A 87 1.28 -18.05 8.03
C ALA A 87 1.13 -16.52 8.12
N THR A 88 2.24 -15.79 8.01
CA THR A 88 2.25 -14.33 7.95
C THR A 88 2.06 -13.90 6.49
N LYS A 89 1.01 -13.15 6.21
CA LYS A 89 0.72 -12.64 4.85
C LYS A 89 0.86 -11.14 4.81
N LEU A 90 1.92 -10.64 4.20
CA LEU A 90 2.03 -9.22 3.86
C LEU A 90 1.72 -8.97 2.38
N PRO A 91 1.09 -7.82 2.04
CA PRO A 91 0.75 -7.49 0.65
C PRO A 91 1.95 -7.51 -0.31
N ASN A 92 3.14 -7.16 0.19
CA ASN A 92 4.36 -7.04 -0.61
C ASN A 92 5.04 -8.39 -0.92
N TYR A 93 4.62 -9.50 -0.32
CA TYR A 93 5.25 -10.81 -0.55
C TYR A 93 5.11 -11.32 -1.98
N VAL A 94 4.06 -10.91 -2.69
CA VAL A 94 3.84 -11.27 -4.10
C VAL A 94 4.53 -10.33 -5.07
N LEU A 95 5.31 -9.34 -4.60
CA LEU A 95 6.02 -8.41 -5.48
C LEU A 95 6.86 -9.12 -6.57
N PRO A 96 7.59 -10.21 -6.26
CA PRO A 96 8.37 -10.92 -7.27
C PRO A 96 7.54 -11.64 -8.36
N VAL A 97 6.20 -11.73 -8.22
CA VAL A 97 5.30 -12.30 -9.24
C VAL A 97 5.03 -11.30 -10.37
N TYR A 98 5.04 -9.99 -10.09
CA TYR A 98 4.64 -8.97 -11.07
C TYR A 98 5.49 -8.96 -12.34
N PRO A 99 6.82 -9.15 -12.33
CA PRO A 99 7.61 -9.22 -13.56
C PRO A 99 7.14 -10.34 -14.50
N ALA A 100 6.89 -11.54 -13.97
CA ALA A 100 6.43 -12.68 -14.77
C ALA A 100 5.03 -12.42 -15.37
N LEU A 101 4.12 -11.83 -14.58
CA LEU A 101 2.79 -11.42 -15.07
C LEU A 101 2.87 -10.31 -16.12
N ALA A 102 3.72 -9.31 -15.92
CA ALA A 102 3.91 -8.22 -16.88
C ALA A 102 4.42 -8.75 -18.22
N VAL A 103 5.40 -9.66 -18.22
CA VAL A 103 5.90 -10.31 -19.44
C VAL A 103 4.80 -11.12 -20.12
N LEU A 104 4.03 -11.91 -19.36
CA LEU A 104 2.95 -12.72 -19.92
C LEU A 104 1.86 -11.84 -20.56
N VAL A 105 1.40 -10.81 -19.86
CA VAL A 105 0.38 -9.87 -20.33
C VAL A 105 0.89 -9.13 -21.57
N ALA A 106 2.09 -8.55 -21.51
CA ALA A 106 2.70 -7.85 -22.64
C ALA A 106 2.79 -8.76 -23.88
N ARG A 107 3.20 -10.03 -23.69
CA ARG A 107 3.32 -10.97 -24.80
C ARG A 107 1.97 -11.29 -25.43
N ILE A 108 0.93 -11.55 -24.63
CA ILE A 108 -0.42 -11.85 -25.15
C ILE A 108 -1.02 -10.63 -25.86
N LEU A 109 -0.84 -9.43 -25.32
CA LEU A 109 -1.31 -8.19 -25.95
C LEU A 109 -0.55 -7.88 -27.25
N ASP A 110 0.76 -8.09 -27.31
CA ASP A 110 1.55 -7.90 -28.52
C ASP A 110 1.12 -8.87 -29.63
N ARG A 111 0.88 -10.14 -29.30
CA ARG A 111 0.33 -11.10 -30.27
C ARG A 111 -1.03 -10.69 -30.80
N TRP A 112 -1.89 -10.14 -29.94
CA TRP A 112 -3.19 -9.61 -30.36
C TRP A 112 -3.01 -8.39 -31.28
N ARG A 113 -2.10 -7.48 -30.92
CA ARG A 113 -1.75 -6.26 -31.67
C ARG A 113 -1.32 -6.56 -33.10
N VAL A 114 -0.45 -7.55 -33.30
CA VAL A 114 0.10 -7.93 -34.62
C VAL A 114 -0.77 -8.95 -35.37
N GLY A 115 -1.94 -9.34 -34.85
CA GLY A 115 -2.84 -10.29 -35.50
C GLY A 115 -2.42 -11.76 -35.41
N ALA A 116 -1.38 -12.09 -34.62
CA ALA A 116 -0.95 -13.47 -34.38
C ALA A 116 -1.85 -14.22 -33.40
N LEU A 117 -2.82 -13.53 -32.81
CA LEU A 117 -3.80 -14.04 -31.86
C LEU A 117 -5.07 -13.18 -31.94
N GLU A 118 -6.23 -13.83 -31.95
CA GLU A 118 -7.54 -13.16 -31.99
C GLU A 118 -8.22 -13.24 -30.63
N PHE A 119 -8.74 -12.12 -30.15
CA PHE A 119 -9.60 -12.07 -28.98
C PHE A 119 -11.07 -12.18 -29.41
N PRO A 120 -11.88 -13.06 -28.79
CA PRO A 120 -13.31 -13.01 -28.99
C PRO A 120 -13.85 -11.68 -28.46
N GLY A 121 -14.91 -11.16 -29.09
CA GLY A 121 -15.46 -9.83 -28.76
C GLY A 121 -15.84 -9.64 -27.29
N TRP A 122 -16.26 -10.71 -26.61
CA TRP A 122 -16.57 -10.67 -25.17
C TRP A 122 -15.34 -10.40 -24.30
N MET A 123 -14.12 -10.83 -24.69
CA MET A 123 -12.90 -10.55 -23.93
C MET A 123 -12.51 -9.08 -24.04
N VAL A 124 -12.68 -8.49 -25.22
CA VAL A 124 -12.49 -7.04 -25.42
C VAL A 124 -13.52 -6.25 -24.60
N ALA A 125 -14.78 -6.69 -24.61
CA ALA A 125 -15.84 -6.11 -23.79
C ALA A 125 -15.55 -6.25 -22.29
N ALA A 126 -15.05 -7.40 -21.84
CA ALA A 126 -14.67 -7.65 -20.45
C ALA A 126 -13.53 -6.75 -19.98
N SER A 127 -12.47 -6.56 -20.79
CA SER A 127 -11.39 -5.62 -20.44
C SER A 127 -11.86 -4.16 -20.43
N THR A 128 -12.73 -3.80 -21.37
CA THR A 128 -13.35 -2.46 -21.41
C THR A 128 -14.18 -2.21 -20.16
N ALA A 129 -15.09 -3.13 -19.83
CA ALA A 129 -15.92 -3.07 -18.63
C ALA A 129 -15.09 -3.10 -17.35
N GLY A 130 -14.03 -3.90 -17.31
CA GLY A 130 -13.09 -3.96 -16.19
C GLY A 130 -12.39 -2.63 -15.93
N ALA A 131 -11.97 -1.92 -16.99
CA ALA A 131 -11.33 -0.62 -16.86
C ALA A 131 -12.32 0.47 -16.42
N ILE A 132 -13.55 0.45 -16.95
CA ILE A 132 -14.62 1.36 -16.52
C ILE A 132 -14.98 1.12 -15.05
N LEU A 133 -15.15 -0.16 -14.67
CA LEU A 133 -15.44 -0.55 -13.29
C LEU A 133 -14.30 -0.14 -12.36
N PHE A 134 -13.05 -0.35 -12.75
CA PHE A 134 -11.89 0.08 -11.98
C PHE A 134 -11.89 1.61 -11.79
N GLY A 135 -12.18 2.38 -12.83
CA GLY A 135 -12.33 3.83 -12.72
C GLY A 135 -13.42 4.26 -11.76
N ALA A 136 -14.61 3.66 -11.88
CA ALA A 136 -15.74 3.94 -10.99
C ALA A 136 -15.41 3.57 -9.53
N LEU A 137 -14.80 2.41 -9.29
CA LEU A 137 -14.39 1.95 -7.96
C LEU A 137 -13.28 2.83 -7.38
N LEU A 138 -12.34 3.30 -8.19
CA LEU A 138 -11.29 4.22 -7.74
C LEU A 138 -11.89 5.57 -7.32
N SER A 139 -12.78 6.15 -8.13
CA SER A 139 -13.48 7.38 -7.78
C SER A 139 -14.33 7.23 -6.52
N ALA A 140 -15.16 6.18 -6.46
CA ALA A 140 -15.99 5.90 -5.28
C ALA A 140 -15.14 5.64 -4.04
N GLY A 141 -14.03 4.90 -4.17
CA GLY A 141 -13.09 4.61 -3.10
C GLY A 141 -12.41 5.87 -2.56
N LEU A 142 -12.01 6.81 -3.42
CA LEU A 142 -11.43 8.09 -3.01
C LEU A 142 -12.45 9.03 -2.37
N LEU A 143 -13.69 9.08 -2.88
CA LEU A 143 -14.78 9.83 -2.24
C LEU A 143 -15.15 9.25 -0.88
N PHE A 144 -15.21 7.93 -0.77
CA PHE A 144 -15.44 7.23 0.48
C PHE A 144 -14.30 7.47 1.47
N ALA A 145 -13.05 7.25 1.06
CA ALA A 145 -11.88 7.50 1.90
C ALA A 145 -11.78 8.97 2.31
N GLY A 146 -12.17 9.90 1.43
CA GLY A 146 -12.24 11.33 1.69
C GLY A 146 -13.36 11.78 2.64
N GLY A 147 -14.27 10.87 3.01
CA GLY A 147 -15.43 11.20 3.86
C GLY A 147 -16.56 11.95 3.14
N VAL A 148 -16.51 12.06 1.81
CA VAL A 148 -17.58 12.67 1.01
C VAL A 148 -18.78 11.74 0.92
N ILE A 149 -18.53 10.43 0.84
CA ILE A 149 -19.55 9.38 0.91
C ILE A 149 -19.49 8.76 2.29
N SER A 150 -20.53 8.95 3.09
CA SER A 150 -20.65 8.34 4.42
C SER A 150 -20.89 6.83 4.32
N PRO A 151 -20.31 6.02 5.22
CA PRO A 151 -20.62 4.60 5.27
C PRO A 151 -22.11 4.40 5.61
N PRO A 152 -22.80 3.44 4.96
CA PRO A 152 -24.22 3.19 5.20
C PRO A 152 -24.49 2.64 6.62
N VAL A 153 -23.46 2.15 7.30
CA VAL A 153 -23.50 1.67 8.68
C VAL A 153 -22.35 2.34 9.44
N PRO A 154 -22.55 2.79 10.69
CA PRO A 154 -21.45 3.34 11.50
C PRO A 154 -20.32 2.32 11.64
N VAL A 155 -19.21 2.54 10.95
CA VAL A 155 -18.03 1.71 11.04
C VAL A 155 -17.17 2.25 12.18
N LYS A 156 -17.10 1.52 13.30
CA LYS A 156 -16.24 1.88 14.42
C LYS A 156 -14.78 1.99 13.96
N GLY A 157 -14.16 3.15 14.19
CA GLY A 157 -12.78 3.42 13.79
C GLY A 157 -12.59 3.85 12.32
N PHE A 158 -13.66 4.22 11.62
CA PHE A 158 -13.53 4.92 10.35
C PHE A 158 -13.17 6.39 10.59
N HIS A 159 -11.99 6.80 10.13
CA HIS A 159 -11.56 8.19 10.11
C HIS A 159 -11.41 8.62 8.65
N PRO A 160 -12.19 9.61 8.18
CA PRO A 160 -12.06 10.10 6.83
C PRO A 160 -10.68 10.77 6.65
N LEU A 161 -10.18 10.74 5.43
CA LEU A 161 -8.94 11.34 4.99
C LEU A 161 -9.27 12.43 3.96
N PRO A 162 -9.77 13.61 4.39
CA PRO A 162 -10.31 14.64 3.50
C PRO A 162 -9.41 15.01 2.31
N ALA A 163 -8.08 14.96 2.47
CA ALA A 163 -7.12 15.27 1.42
C ALA A 163 -7.22 14.30 0.22
N LEU A 164 -7.82 13.12 0.36
CA LEU A 164 -8.04 12.17 -0.73
C LEU A 164 -9.28 12.48 -1.58
N GLY A 165 -10.31 13.09 -0.99
CA GLY A 165 -11.59 13.36 -1.66
C GLY A 165 -11.45 14.14 -2.97
N PRO A 166 -10.66 15.23 -3.02
CA PRO A 166 -10.41 16.00 -4.25
C PRO A 166 -9.80 15.19 -5.40
N TYR A 167 -9.19 14.04 -5.15
CA TYR A 167 -8.60 13.19 -6.19
C TYR A 167 -9.58 12.18 -6.80
N ALA A 168 -10.86 12.22 -6.43
CA ALA A 168 -11.87 11.33 -6.99
C ALA A 168 -11.97 11.37 -8.52
N TRP A 169 -11.62 12.50 -9.16
CA TRP A 169 -11.60 12.62 -10.62
C TRP A 169 -10.58 11.69 -11.30
N LEU A 170 -9.62 11.12 -10.57
CA LEU A 170 -8.63 10.19 -11.13
C LEU A 170 -9.27 8.95 -11.77
N GLY A 171 -10.47 8.54 -11.32
CA GLY A 171 -11.20 7.44 -11.95
C GLY A 171 -11.69 7.74 -13.37
N ILE A 172 -11.72 9.02 -13.79
CA ILE A 172 -12.02 9.40 -15.18
C ILE A 172 -10.95 8.86 -16.14
N ILE A 173 -9.69 8.80 -15.71
CA ILE A 173 -8.56 8.37 -16.55
C ILE A 173 -8.76 6.93 -17.05
N PRO A 174 -8.89 5.90 -16.18
CA PRO A 174 -9.13 4.53 -16.63
C PRO A 174 -10.50 4.35 -17.31
N LEU A 175 -11.51 5.16 -16.97
CA LEU A 175 -12.80 5.14 -17.65
C LEU A 175 -12.64 5.55 -19.12
N VAL A 176 -12.02 6.70 -19.38
CA VAL A 176 -11.76 7.22 -20.73
C VAL A 176 -10.82 6.30 -21.50
N ALA A 177 -9.73 5.84 -20.86
CA ALA A 177 -8.79 4.91 -21.47
C ALA A 177 -9.45 3.56 -21.82
N GLY A 178 -10.34 3.05 -20.97
CA GLY A 178 -11.13 1.86 -21.22
C GLY A 178 -12.11 2.01 -22.38
N LEU A 179 -12.85 3.13 -22.43
CA LEU A 179 -13.75 3.44 -23.54
C LEU A 179 -13.00 3.59 -24.87
N ALA A 180 -11.88 4.32 -24.86
CA ALA A 180 -11.02 4.48 -26.03
C ALA A 180 -10.45 3.13 -26.51
N PHE A 181 -9.98 2.29 -25.58
CA PHE A 181 -9.53 0.93 -25.88
C PHE A 181 -10.64 0.12 -26.55
N GLY A 182 -11.83 0.06 -25.95
CA GLY A 182 -12.95 -0.72 -26.49
C GLY A 182 -13.42 -0.24 -27.85
N TRP A 183 -13.47 1.08 -28.07
CA TRP A 183 -13.85 1.67 -29.35
C TRP A 183 -12.81 1.42 -30.46
N LEU A 184 -11.52 1.65 -30.16
CA LEU A 184 -10.43 1.41 -31.11
C LEU A 184 -10.26 -0.09 -31.43
N ALA A 185 -10.46 -0.95 -30.43
CA ALA A 185 -10.42 -2.40 -30.64
C ALA A 185 -11.54 -2.87 -31.59
N LYS A 186 -12.76 -2.32 -31.45
CA LYS A 186 -13.89 -2.63 -32.33
C LYS A 186 -13.69 -2.16 -33.77
N THR A 187 -12.95 -1.07 -33.98
CA THR A 187 -12.60 -0.57 -35.33
C THR A 187 -11.39 -1.29 -35.94
N GLY A 188 -10.86 -2.31 -35.29
CA GLY A 188 -9.69 -3.08 -35.76
C GLY A 188 -8.35 -2.38 -35.53
N ARG A 189 -8.33 -1.17 -34.94
CA ARG A 189 -7.12 -0.37 -34.68
C ARG A 189 -6.44 -0.81 -33.37
N ARG A 190 -5.98 -2.06 -33.32
CA ARG A 190 -5.44 -2.70 -32.09
C ARG A 190 -4.24 -1.97 -31.50
N ASP A 191 -3.33 -1.50 -32.36
CA ASP A 191 -2.15 -0.75 -31.95
C ASP A 191 -2.52 0.57 -31.24
N ALA A 192 -3.45 1.33 -31.82
CA ALA A 192 -4.00 2.54 -31.21
C ALA A 192 -4.76 2.23 -29.91
N ALA A 193 -5.51 1.12 -29.86
CA ALA A 193 -6.24 0.70 -28.66
C ALA A 193 -5.29 0.45 -27.48
N LEU A 194 -4.22 -0.31 -27.70
CA LEU A 194 -3.22 -0.59 -26.67
C LEU A 194 -2.44 0.67 -26.28
N THR A 195 -2.10 1.52 -27.25
CA THR A 195 -1.41 2.79 -26.98
C THR A 195 -2.27 3.72 -26.11
N ALA A 196 -3.56 3.86 -26.42
CA ALA A 196 -4.49 4.66 -25.62
C ALA A 196 -4.62 4.12 -24.19
N PHE A 197 -4.74 2.80 -24.03
CA PHE A 197 -4.79 2.17 -22.71
C PHE A 197 -3.49 2.38 -21.92
N ALA A 198 -2.34 2.13 -22.56
CA ALA A 198 -1.02 2.28 -21.93
C ALA A 198 -0.75 3.73 -21.51
N ALA A 199 -1.09 4.70 -22.37
CA ALA A 199 -0.97 6.12 -22.04
C ALA A 199 -1.83 6.50 -20.84
N GLY A 200 -3.09 6.05 -20.80
CA GLY A 200 -3.98 6.25 -19.65
C GLY A 200 -3.46 5.59 -18.38
N ALA A 201 -2.92 4.38 -18.47
CA ALA A 201 -2.33 3.67 -17.34
C ALA A 201 -1.10 4.39 -16.78
N VAL A 202 -0.17 4.81 -17.63
CA VAL A 202 1.02 5.58 -17.24
C VAL A 202 0.63 6.92 -16.62
N LEU A 203 -0.33 7.64 -17.23
CA LEU A 203 -0.83 8.90 -16.71
C LEU A 203 -1.45 8.74 -15.32
N LEU A 204 -2.30 7.74 -15.14
CA LEU A 204 -2.91 7.43 -13.84
C LEU A 204 -1.84 7.15 -12.78
N LEU A 205 -0.90 6.25 -13.08
CA LEU A 205 0.15 5.87 -12.13
C LEU A 205 1.05 7.06 -11.78
N ALA A 206 1.40 7.90 -12.77
CA ALA A 206 2.19 9.11 -12.55
C ALA A 206 1.47 10.10 -11.62
N ILE A 207 0.18 10.34 -11.84
CA ILE A 207 -0.59 11.28 -11.01
C ILE A 207 -0.80 10.72 -9.61
N VAL A 208 -1.11 9.42 -9.47
CA VAL A 208 -1.24 8.77 -8.15
C VAL A 208 0.08 8.88 -7.36
N ALA A 209 1.21 8.64 -8.02
CA ALA A 209 2.54 8.75 -7.41
C ALA A 209 2.95 10.19 -7.07
N ALA A 210 2.43 11.18 -7.80
CA ALA A 210 2.78 12.59 -7.57
C ALA A 210 1.89 13.28 -6.53
N PHE A 211 0.61 12.90 -6.40
CA PHE A 211 -0.37 13.69 -5.65
C PHE A 211 -1.04 12.93 -4.49
N PRO A 212 -1.97 11.95 -4.67
CA PRO A 212 -2.58 11.22 -3.55
C PRO A 212 -1.59 10.63 -2.54
N THR A 213 -0.49 10.05 -3.02
CA THR A 213 0.55 9.47 -2.15
C THR A 213 1.28 10.53 -1.32
N VAL A 214 1.42 11.75 -1.84
CA VAL A 214 1.98 12.90 -1.11
C VAL A 214 0.96 13.44 -0.10
N ALA A 215 -0.32 13.57 -0.49
CA ALA A 215 -1.40 13.96 0.41
C ALA A 215 -1.53 13.00 1.62
N MET A 216 -1.23 11.71 1.42
CA MET A 216 -1.18 10.74 2.52
C MET A 216 -0.12 11.03 3.58
N ASN A 217 0.88 11.87 3.30
CA ASN A 217 1.88 12.23 4.30
C ASN A 217 1.32 13.09 5.43
N GLU A 218 0.21 13.83 5.21
CA GLU A 218 -0.46 14.61 6.26
C GLU A 218 -0.99 13.73 7.40
N TYR A 219 -1.27 12.45 7.09
CA TYR A 219 -1.78 11.47 8.05
C TYR A 219 -0.68 10.54 8.59
N LYS A 220 0.58 10.78 8.20
CA LYS A 220 1.75 10.08 8.72
C LYS A 220 2.45 10.95 9.76
N VAL A 221 2.14 10.67 11.01
CA VAL A 221 2.57 11.40 12.21
C VAL A 221 4.09 11.63 12.35
N PRO A 222 4.99 10.67 12.03
CA PRO A 222 6.43 10.83 12.29
C PRO A 222 7.07 12.09 11.69
N ARG A 223 6.66 12.50 10.49
CA ARG A 223 7.20 13.69 9.83
C ARG A 223 6.67 14.98 10.45
N TYR A 224 5.37 15.02 10.73
CA TYR A 224 4.72 16.15 11.39
C TYR A 224 5.38 16.47 12.74
N PHE A 225 5.66 15.45 13.56
CA PHE A 225 6.35 15.65 14.84
C PHE A 225 7.79 16.14 14.69
N ALA A 226 8.51 15.69 13.67
CA ALA A 226 9.87 16.15 13.45
C ALA A 226 9.93 17.60 12.95
N GLU A 227 9.05 17.98 12.02
CA GLU A 227 9.08 19.27 11.31
C GLU A 227 8.23 20.34 12.00
N GLU A 228 6.94 20.08 12.24
CA GLU A 228 5.99 21.09 12.76
C GLU A 228 6.08 21.25 14.28
N VAL A 229 6.26 20.16 15.02
CA VAL A 229 6.49 20.21 16.48
C VAL A 229 7.96 20.56 16.80
N GLY A 230 8.82 20.51 15.79
CA GLY A 230 10.23 20.83 15.95
C GLY A 230 11.02 19.78 16.74
N LEU A 231 10.58 18.52 16.83
CA LEU A 231 11.36 17.48 17.54
C LEU A 231 12.70 17.13 16.86
N ARG A 232 12.95 17.65 15.66
CA ARG A 232 14.23 17.55 14.95
C ARG A 232 15.24 18.65 15.33
N GLN A 233 14.87 19.64 16.14
CA GLN A 233 15.72 20.78 16.52
C GLN A 233 17.13 20.40 17.02
N THR A 234 18.18 20.89 16.36
CA THR A 234 19.58 20.51 16.61
C THR A 234 20.32 21.46 17.57
N ASP A 235 19.71 22.58 17.88
CA ASP A 235 20.21 23.65 18.74
C ASP A 235 19.98 23.38 20.23
N ARG A 236 19.02 22.51 20.57
CA ARG A 236 18.71 22.13 21.95
C ARG A 236 18.87 20.62 22.17
N ASP A 237 19.47 20.27 23.31
CA ASP A 237 19.61 18.87 23.75
C ASP A 237 18.30 18.35 24.36
N ILE A 238 17.34 18.01 23.50
CA ILE A 238 16.02 17.52 23.93
C ILE A 238 16.01 15.99 24.06
N ARG A 239 15.11 15.45 24.87
CA ARG A 239 14.82 14.01 24.98
C ARG A 239 13.43 13.72 24.44
N ILE A 240 13.28 12.60 23.73
CA ILE A 240 12.01 12.15 23.19
C ILE A 240 11.71 10.77 23.77
N VAL A 241 10.62 10.67 24.50
CA VAL A 241 10.13 9.44 25.12
C VAL A 241 8.79 9.08 24.51
N THR A 242 8.57 7.79 24.27
CA THR A 242 7.25 7.29 23.85
C THR A 242 6.71 6.29 24.85
N CYS A 243 5.40 6.28 25.05
CA CYS A 243 4.73 5.35 25.97
C CYS A 243 3.55 4.71 25.25
N ARG A 244 3.47 3.37 25.24
CA ARG A 244 2.43 2.57 24.56
C ARG A 244 2.28 2.80 23.07
N TRP A 245 3.20 3.54 22.46
CA TRP A 245 3.25 3.81 21.03
C TRP A 245 4.72 3.96 20.63
N PHE A 246 5.16 3.28 19.59
CA PHE A 246 6.51 3.45 19.04
C PHE A 246 6.51 3.13 17.54
N ARG A 247 7.22 3.94 16.77
CA ARG A 247 7.38 3.74 15.32
C ARG A 247 8.84 3.94 14.94
N HIS A 248 9.44 2.96 14.27
CA HIS A 248 10.82 3.10 13.76
C HIS A 248 11.01 4.29 12.83
N SER A 249 9.98 4.65 12.04
CA SER A 249 10.01 5.84 11.19
C SER A 249 10.17 7.14 11.99
N LEU A 250 9.73 7.20 13.25
CA LEU A 250 9.90 8.39 14.08
C LEU A 250 11.39 8.71 14.26
N VAL A 251 12.19 7.72 14.67
CA VAL A 251 13.65 7.84 14.83
C VAL A 251 14.32 8.40 13.57
N PHE A 252 13.89 7.93 12.40
CA PHE A 252 14.39 8.42 11.11
C PHE A 252 14.09 9.91 10.88
N TYR A 253 12.86 10.36 11.15
CA TYR A 253 12.47 11.76 10.93
C TYR A 253 13.05 12.73 11.97
N VAL A 254 13.06 12.36 13.26
CA VAL A 254 13.61 13.22 14.32
C VAL A 254 15.14 13.24 14.35
N ARG A 255 15.78 12.27 13.67
CA ARG A 255 17.24 12.10 13.55
C ARG A 255 17.97 12.05 14.90
N ARG A 256 17.33 11.44 15.90
CA ARG A 256 17.88 11.23 17.24
C ARG A 256 17.26 10.01 17.87
N GLU A 257 17.83 9.59 19.00
CA GLU A 257 17.29 8.50 19.78
C GLU A 257 15.90 8.86 20.32
N VAL A 258 14.99 7.89 20.20
CA VAL A 258 13.66 7.93 20.78
C VAL A 258 13.58 6.75 21.72
N GLU A 259 13.30 7.01 22.99
CA GLU A 259 13.30 5.98 24.03
C GLU A 259 11.87 5.48 24.27
N PRO A 260 11.54 4.24 23.89
CA PRO A 260 10.26 3.64 24.24
C PRO A 260 10.27 3.19 25.71
N ILE A 261 9.42 3.80 26.53
CA ILE A 261 9.30 3.48 27.97
C ILE A 261 7.84 3.18 28.29
N ASP A 262 7.52 1.90 28.45
CA ASP A 262 6.19 1.43 28.86
C ASP A 262 6.06 1.21 30.38
N ASP A 263 7.19 1.17 31.08
CA ASP A 263 7.27 1.03 32.54
C ASP A 263 7.05 2.40 33.21
N PHE A 264 6.05 2.47 34.09
CA PHE A 264 5.60 3.72 34.67
C PHE A 264 6.68 4.39 35.54
N GLU A 265 7.37 3.63 36.39
CA GLU A 265 8.39 4.18 37.29
C GLU A 265 9.61 4.71 36.53
N LYS A 266 9.99 4.04 35.43
CA LYS A 266 11.05 4.53 34.54
C LYS A 266 10.61 5.77 33.78
N LEU A 267 9.35 5.80 33.32
CA LEU A 267 8.81 6.94 32.60
C LEU A 267 8.80 8.19 33.48
N GLU A 268 8.27 8.08 34.70
CA GLU A 268 8.23 9.21 35.64
C GLU A 268 9.63 9.74 35.95
N ARG A 269 10.59 8.84 36.21
CA ARG A 269 12.01 9.21 36.39
C ARG A 269 12.59 9.92 35.18
N ALA A 270 12.27 9.44 33.96
CA ALA A 270 12.76 10.05 32.73
C ALA A 270 12.20 11.46 32.51
N LEU A 271 10.93 11.69 32.86
CA LEU A 271 10.25 12.99 32.72
C LEU A 271 10.68 14.01 33.77
N ALA A 272 11.02 13.56 34.98
CA ALA A 272 11.43 14.40 36.10
C ALA A 272 12.86 14.97 35.98
N LEU A 273 13.66 14.47 35.02
CA LEU A 273 15.01 14.97 34.82
C LEU A 273 14.98 16.44 34.34
N PRO A 274 15.96 17.27 34.78
CA PRO A 274 16.04 18.69 34.44
C PRO A 274 16.53 18.91 33.01
N ARG A 275 15.82 18.35 32.04
CA ARG A 275 16.11 18.39 30.61
C ARG A 275 14.82 18.52 29.82
N PRO A 276 14.80 19.32 28.73
CA PRO A 276 13.65 19.40 27.84
C PRO A 276 13.26 18.00 27.34
N THR A 277 12.07 17.54 27.75
CA THR A 277 11.60 16.19 27.43
C THR A 277 10.21 16.25 26.82
N TYR A 278 10.06 15.59 25.68
CA TYR A 278 8.79 15.41 24.98
C TYR A 278 8.30 13.97 25.14
N LEU A 279 7.06 13.81 25.57
CA LEU A 279 6.36 12.54 25.68
C LEU A 279 5.34 12.40 24.57
N LEU A 280 5.42 11.31 23.82
CA LEU A 280 4.43 10.95 22.81
C LEU A 280 3.63 9.74 23.31
N VAL A 281 2.32 9.89 23.42
CA VAL A 281 1.43 8.89 24.02
C VAL A 281 0.09 8.85 23.27
N PRO A 282 -0.55 7.67 23.12
CA PRO A 282 -1.92 7.57 22.66
C PRO A 282 -2.90 8.40 23.50
N ASP A 283 -3.88 9.04 22.86
CA ASP A 283 -4.89 9.82 23.55
C ASP A 283 -5.76 8.99 24.51
N ASP A 284 -6.08 7.75 24.17
CA ASP A 284 -6.83 6.85 25.04
C ASP A 284 -6.06 6.46 26.32
N VAL A 285 -4.73 6.54 26.29
CA VAL A 285 -3.86 6.24 27.42
C VAL A 285 -3.58 7.48 28.29
N TRP A 286 -3.60 8.67 27.70
CA TRP A 286 -3.20 9.90 28.38
C TRP A 286 -4.04 10.26 29.63
N PRO A 287 -5.39 10.16 29.64
CA PRO A 287 -6.21 10.47 30.81
C PRO A 287 -5.93 9.59 32.03
N GLU A 288 -5.53 8.33 31.82
CA GLU A 288 -5.14 7.44 32.91
C GLU A 288 -3.71 7.69 33.37
N LEU A 289 -2.81 7.97 32.42
CA LEU A 289 -1.40 8.21 32.70
C LEU A 289 -1.19 9.52 33.46
N SER A 290 -1.86 10.59 33.04
CA SER A 290 -1.80 11.93 33.66
C SER A 290 -2.23 11.95 35.12
N LYS A 291 -3.17 11.09 35.53
CA LYS A 291 -3.58 10.95 36.95
C LYS A 291 -2.51 10.34 37.84
N LYS A 292 -1.58 9.59 37.25
CA LYS A 292 -0.52 8.87 37.97
C LYS A 292 0.77 9.68 38.01
N LEU A 293 1.03 10.49 36.99
CA LEU A 293 2.25 11.29 36.88
C LEU A 293 2.25 12.43 37.92
N ALA A 294 3.32 12.52 38.73
CA ALA A 294 3.56 13.67 39.57
C ALA A 294 4.17 14.86 38.80
N VAL A 295 4.84 14.59 37.67
CA VAL A 295 5.50 15.60 36.84
C VAL A 295 4.46 16.36 36.00
N PRO A 296 4.41 17.71 36.08
CA PRO A 296 3.51 18.50 35.26
C PRO A 296 3.94 18.44 33.79
N MET A 297 2.99 18.08 32.93
CA MET A 297 3.18 18.00 31.48
C MET A 297 2.19 18.92 30.79
N LYS A 298 2.67 19.70 29.82
CA LYS A 298 1.86 20.59 28.99
C LYS A 298 1.61 19.94 27.63
N GLU A 299 0.35 19.87 27.21
CA GLU A 299 -0.01 19.45 25.84
C GLU A 299 0.45 20.52 24.85
N ILE A 300 1.25 20.09 23.86
CA ILE A 300 1.76 20.95 22.79
C ILE A 300 0.85 20.84 21.57
N THR A 301 0.54 19.61 21.18
CA THR A 301 -0.33 19.33 20.03
C THR A 301 -0.86 17.89 20.10
N ARG A 302 -1.83 17.61 19.23
CA ARG A 302 -2.42 16.30 19.03
C ARG A 302 -2.60 16.05 17.55
N HIS A 303 -2.24 14.85 17.10
CA HIS A 303 -2.35 14.48 15.68
C HIS A 303 -2.80 13.05 15.50
N TYR A 304 -3.68 12.80 14.53
CA TYR A 304 -4.18 11.46 14.23
C TYR A 304 -3.14 10.60 13.49
N ASP A 305 -2.82 9.41 14.03
CA ASP A 305 -1.97 8.43 13.35
C ASP A 305 -2.80 7.45 12.54
N PHE A 306 -2.70 7.54 11.20
CA PHE A 306 -3.38 6.62 10.29
C PHE A 306 -3.08 5.14 10.59
N TYR A 307 -1.84 4.83 10.98
CA TYR A 307 -1.44 3.44 11.20
C TYR A 307 -1.93 2.88 12.53
N ALA A 308 -1.99 3.73 13.57
CA ALA A 308 -2.44 3.30 14.89
C ALA A 308 -3.97 3.44 15.05
N ARG A 309 -4.61 4.26 14.20
CA ARG A 309 -6.05 4.57 14.21
C ARG A 309 -6.53 5.24 15.49
N HIS A 310 -5.68 6.05 16.08
CA HIS A 310 -6.01 6.92 17.21
C HIS A 310 -5.13 8.16 17.19
N GLU A 311 -5.48 9.14 18.00
CA GLU A 311 -4.69 10.35 18.15
C GLU A 311 -3.46 10.10 19.03
N ILE A 312 -2.35 10.75 18.68
CA ILE A 312 -1.12 10.79 19.45
C ILE A 312 -0.98 12.20 20.01
N VAL A 313 -0.88 12.28 21.32
CA VAL A 313 -0.69 13.52 22.06
C VAL A 313 0.80 13.74 22.25
N VAL A 314 1.27 14.95 21.95
CA VAL A 314 2.63 15.39 22.25
C VAL A 314 2.61 16.30 23.45
N LEU A 315 3.34 15.89 24.47
CA LEU A 315 3.41 16.57 25.76
C LEU A 315 4.84 17.02 26.00
N ALA A 316 5.02 18.17 26.64
CA ALA A 316 6.31 18.71 27.02
C ALA A 316 6.37 18.89 28.53
N ASN A 317 7.51 18.55 29.14
CA ASN A 317 7.75 18.91 30.54
C ASN A 317 8.06 20.41 30.67
N GLU A 318 8.11 20.91 31.90
CA GLU A 318 8.34 22.34 32.15
C GLU A 318 9.62 22.88 31.47
N TYR A 319 10.70 22.09 31.45
CA TYR A 319 11.98 22.46 30.87
C TYR A 319 11.94 22.63 29.35
N ALA A 320 11.05 21.92 28.66
CA ALA A 320 10.83 22.08 27.22
C ALA A 320 9.96 23.29 26.87
N THR A 321 9.28 23.88 27.85
CA THR A 321 8.35 25.02 27.66
C THR A 321 8.87 26.33 28.23
N ARG A 322 10.04 26.33 28.89
CA ARG A 322 10.74 27.53 29.33
C ARG A 322 11.52 28.07 28.12
N ASP A 323 11.16 29.26 27.65
CA ASP A 323 11.83 29.97 26.56
C ASP A 323 13.28 30.30 26.90
#